data_AF-A0A1I7VSZ4-F1
#
_entry.id   AF-A0A1I7VSZ4-F1
#
_cell.length_a   1.000
_cell.length_b   1.000
_cell.length_c   1.000
_cell.angle_alpha   90.00
_cell.angle_beta   90.00
_cell.angle_gamma   90.00
#
_symmetry.space_group_name_H-M   'P 1'
#
loop_
_entity.id
_entity.type
_entity.pdbx_description
1 polymer ?
#
loop_
_entity_poly.entity_id
_entity_poly.type
_entity_poly.pdbx_seq_one_letter_code
_entity_poly.pdbx_strand_id
1 'polypeptide(L)'
;MELEDSDKSLLAALSVKTCTEEFIDFVPLPATDYKIKFSVSVAGIGLIPGQFTTNGALRFHLPAVYIVISKQVGQDGTISVNIKGEAKFSNLEWKYIMQIRFRVGIAESDTDRVVDGDLFELGKRLPPIVIRIGDESIRRVRIEMKFVETLHNFLPKFEYGDITLKFKNETLQVYKSLLSLHSNYMAEKLKYAEEGDLVDMGDTDVDDFKELLYQIYPTKRPVWANLKGLTRAAVGFRADGIIDRITSYIVNYESMYMEQKITEAIKLELPSVIEELVYKAEQDGYWMDIIRNGLNPELEYGDTIYNCIILPAIAKAKSLPLGTPVRGQFFKEINFRNPPKNDDDNDTVVLIINGTKLYVNKGIMKVNNDTVFGRSNRGEMIAQISYDLAVECAKINKTPLYIVEALLQHIYPQNKPIESILLRPLLIFCSAYRMENAIGSIENVGII
;
A
#
# COMPACT_ATOMS: atom_id res chain seq x y z
N MET A 1 -51.08 -30.27 -18.79
CA MET A 1 -49.72 -30.75 -19.11
C MET A 1 -49.21 -29.83 -20.22
N GLU A 2 -48.89 -28.58 -19.87
CA GLU A 2 -48.42 -27.53 -20.81
C GLU A 2 -48.07 -26.26 -20.00
N LEU A 3 -47.18 -26.39 -19.02
CA LEU A 3 -46.68 -25.25 -18.22
C LEU A 3 -45.15 -25.23 -18.04
N GLU A 4 -44.44 -26.29 -18.41
CA GLU A 4 -42.97 -26.38 -18.24
C GLU A 4 -42.15 -25.78 -19.40
N ASP A 5 -42.76 -25.51 -20.55
CA ASP A 5 -42.04 -25.08 -21.76
C ASP A 5 -41.84 -23.54 -21.83
N SER A 6 -42.66 -22.80 -21.08
CA SER A 6 -42.59 -21.32 -20.98
C SER A 6 -41.36 -20.86 -20.17
N ASP A 7 -41.07 -21.51 -19.04
CA ASP A 7 -39.98 -21.10 -18.14
C ASP A 7 -38.60 -21.44 -18.70
N LYS A 8 -38.46 -22.54 -19.44
CA LYS A 8 -37.20 -22.89 -20.14
C LYS A 8 -36.90 -21.92 -21.28
N SER A 9 -37.92 -21.43 -21.97
CA SER A 9 -37.78 -20.42 -23.03
C SER A 9 -37.35 -19.05 -22.48
N LEU A 10 -37.89 -18.64 -21.32
CA LEU A 10 -37.51 -17.42 -20.61
C LEU A 10 -36.09 -17.48 -20.04
N LEU A 11 -35.70 -18.61 -19.46
CA LEU A 11 -34.33 -18.87 -18.97
C LEU A 11 -33.31 -18.91 -20.11
N ALA A 12 -33.67 -19.46 -21.28
CA ALA A 12 -32.84 -19.46 -22.47
C ALA A 12 -32.73 -18.06 -23.12
N ALA A 13 -33.79 -17.25 -23.05
CA ALA A 13 -33.76 -15.86 -23.50
C ALA A 13 -32.87 -14.97 -22.61
N LEU A 14 -32.80 -15.26 -21.30
CA LEU A 14 -31.91 -14.61 -20.35
C LEU A 14 -30.45 -15.12 -20.43
N SER A 15 -30.21 -16.33 -20.94
CA SER A 15 -28.86 -16.92 -20.99
C SER A 15 -28.03 -16.57 -22.23
N VAL A 16 -28.62 -15.95 -23.26
CA VAL A 16 -27.93 -15.65 -24.54
C VAL A 16 -27.82 -14.14 -24.83
N LYS A 17 -28.51 -13.29 -24.08
CA LYS A 17 -28.26 -11.84 -24.10
C LYS A 17 -27.52 -11.43 -22.85
N THR A 18 -26.28 -11.00 -23.02
CA THR A 18 -25.57 -10.10 -22.12
C THR A 18 -26.43 -8.86 -21.84
N CYS A 19 -27.36 -8.96 -20.90
CA CYS A 19 -28.21 -7.84 -20.51
C CYS A 19 -27.34 -6.78 -19.82
N THR A 20 -27.01 -5.74 -20.58
CA THR A 20 -26.52 -4.44 -20.12
C THR A 20 -27.61 -3.60 -19.47
N GLU A 21 -28.67 -4.23 -18.94
CA GLU A 21 -29.75 -3.55 -18.25
C GLU A 21 -29.33 -3.30 -16.79
N GLU A 22 -29.41 -2.05 -16.33
CA GLU A 22 -29.21 -1.69 -14.93
C GLU A 22 -30.48 -2.00 -14.14
N PHE A 23 -30.33 -2.73 -13.03
CA PHE A 23 -31.45 -3.12 -12.16
C PHE A 23 -31.39 -2.32 -10.85
N ILE A 24 -32.55 -1.82 -10.41
CA ILE A 24 -32.64 -0.79 -9.36
C ILE A 24 -32.73 -1.40 -7.93
N ASP A 25 -33.10 -2.67 -7.78
CA ASP A 25 -33.27 -3.27 -6.43
C ASP A 25 -32.64 -4.68 -6.33
N PHE A 26 -33.35 -5.73 -6.77
CA PHE A 26 -32.90 -7.12 -6.67
C PHE A 26 -32.52 -7.73 -8.03
N VAL A 27 -31.27 -8.14 -8.18
CA VAL A 27 -30.72 -8.70 -9.43
C VAL A 27 -30.50 -10.21 -9.27
N PRO A 28 -31.13 -11.07 -10.10
CA PRO A 28 -30.92 -12.52 -10.00
C PRO A 28 -29.49 -12.87 -10.36
N LEU A 29 -28.84 -13.78 -9.62
CA LEU A 29 -27.50 -14.25 -9.96
C LEU A 29 -27.63 -15.45 -10.93
N PRO A 30 -27.13 -15.38 -12.18
CA PRO A 30 -27.30 -16.45 -13.18
C PRO A 30 -26.71 -17.77 -12.69
N ALA A 31 -25.60 -17.67 -11.95
CA ALA A 31 -24.89 -18.81 -11.40
C ALA A 31 -25.64 -19.55 -10.26
N THR A 32 -26.80 -19.05 -9.82
CA THR A 32 -27.72 -19.72 -8.88
C THR A 32 -28.96 -20.28 -9.56
N ASP A 33 -28.87 -20.56 -10.86
CA ASP A 33 -30.02 -20.86 -11.73
C ASP A 33 -31.10 -19.76 -11.64
N TYR A 34 -30.67 -18.52 -11.41
CA TYR A 34 -31.53 -17.36 -11.17
C TYR A 34 -32.48 -17.47 -9.96
N LYS A 35 -32.30 -18.48 -9.09
CA LYS A 35 -33.16 -18.75 -7.92
C LYS A 35 -33.01 -17.69 -6.83
N ILE A 36 -31.82 -17.09 -6.71
CA ILE A 36 -31.51 -16.12 -5.66
C ILE A 36 -31.19 -14.77 -6.29
N LYS A 37 -31.86 -13.73 -5.80
CA LYS A 37 -31.62 -12.34 -6.17
C LYS A 37 -30.80 -11.62 -5.13
N PHE A 38 -29.91 -10.76 -5.58
CA PHE A 38 -29.01 -9.97 -4.74
C PHE A 38 -29.29 -8.48 -4.91
N SER A 39 -29.26 -7.74 -3.80
CA SER A 39 -29.28 -6.28 -3.81
C SER A 39 -28.14 -5.76 -2.93
N VAL A 40 -27.47 -4.69 -3.34
CA VAL A 40 -26.47 -4.01 -2.49
C VAL A 40 -26.98 -2.61 -2.18
N SER A 41 -26.94 -2.24 -0.90
CA SER A 41 -27.22 -0.89 -0.44
C SER A 41 -26.05 -0.36 0.38
N VAL A 42 -25.74 0.91 0.23
CA VAL A 42 -24.64 1.56 0.93
C VAL A 42 -25.14 2.79 1.67
N ALA A 43 -24.83 2.89 2.97
CA ALA A 43 -25.16 4.05 3.78
C ALA A 43 -24.60 5.33 3.13
N GLY A 44 -25.48 6.34 2.95
CA GLY A 44 -25.13 7.61 2.31
C GLY A 44 -25.20 7.62 0.78
N ILE A 45 -25.28 6.47 0.11
CA ILE A 45 -25.48 6.36 -1.35
C ILE A 45 -26.88 5.84 -1.67
N GLY A 46 -27.36 4.85 -0.93
CA GLY A 46 -28.62 4.15 -1.18
C GLY A 46 -28.43 2.82 -1.90
N LEU A 47 -29.44 2.38 -2.65
CA LEU A 47 -29.37 1.17 -3.47
C LEU A 47 -28.38 1.37 -4.62
N ILE A 48 -27.52 0.38 -4.82
CA ILE A 48 -26.48 0.42 -5.85
C ILE A 48 -26.97 -0.33 -7.09
N PRO A 49 -26.88 0.26 -8.29
CA PRO A 49 -27.30 -0.41 -9.51
C PRO A 49 -26.39 -1.62 -9.79
N GLY A 50 -27.02 -2.73 -10.18
CA GLY A 50 -26.34 -3.97 -10.53
C GLY A 50 -26.30 -4.21 -12.05
N GLN A 51 -25.24 -4.85 -12.53
CA GLN A 51 -25.02 -5.24 -13.93
C GLN A 51 -24.47 -6.67 -14.01
N PHE A 52 -24.87 -7.43 -15.03
CA PHE A 52 -24.28 -8.74 -15.33
C PHE A 52 -22.90 -8.61 -16.00
N THR A 53 -21.98 -9.50 -15.62
CA THR A 53 -20.74 -9.71 -16.36
C THR A 53 -20.89 -10.84 -17.36
N THR A 54 -20.02 -10.88 -18.36
CA THR A 54 -19.92 -11.97 -19.34
C THR A 54 -19.72 -13.35 -18.71
N ASN A 55 -19.20 -13.39 -17.48
CA ASN A 55 -18.87 -14.61 -16.76
C ASN A 55 -20.00 -15.03 -15.79
N GLY A 56 -21.17 -14.40 -15.87
CA GLY A 56 -22.33 -14.70 -15.02
C GLY A 56 -22.22 -14.19 -13.58
N ALA A 57 -21.32 -13.23 -13.30
CA ALA A 57 -21.25 -12.53 -12.02
C ALA A 57 -22.10 -11.26 -12.05
N LEU A 58 -22.42 -10.72 -10.87
CA LEU A 58 -23.07 -9.42 -10.68
C LEU A 58 -22.05 -8.38 -10.26
N ARG A 59 -22.08 -7.20 -10.88
CA ARG A 59 -21.28 -6.02 -10.49
C ARG A 59 -22.21 -4.90 -10.00
N PHE A 60 -21.95 -4.40 -8.80
CA PHE A 60 -22.62 -3.24 -8.23
C PHE A 60 -21.67 -2.04 -8.25
N HIS A 61 -22.13 -0.91 -8.79
CA HIS A 61 -21.29 0.24 -9.15
C HIS A 61 -21.05 1.22 -7.98
N LEU A 62 -19.87 1.19 -7.38
CA LEU A 62 -19.37 2.30 -6.55
C LEU A 62 -18.51 3.26 -7.39
N PRO A 63 -18.16 4.46 -6.91
CA PRO A 63 -17.39 5.44 -7.70
C PRO A 63 -16.07 4.89 -8.26
N ALA A 64 -15.26 4.20 -7.45
CA ALA A 64 -13.92 3.72 -7.84
C ALA A 64 -13.78 2.20 -7.97
N VAL A 65 -14.75 1.44 -7.47
CA VAL A 65 -14.70 -0.04 -7.33
C VAL A 65 -16.06 -0.64 -7.68
N TYR A 66 -16.08 -1.84 -8.24
CA TYR A 66 -17.27 -2.68 -8.32
C TYR A 66 -17.31 -3.63 -7.12
N ILE A 67 -18.48 -3.77 -6.47
CA ILE A 67 -18.73 -4.94 -5.62
C ILE A 67 -19.19 -6.07 -6.54
N VAL A 68 -18.48 -7.18 -6.52
CA VAL A 68 -18.71 -8.31 -7.41
C VAL A 68 -19.22 -9.50 -6.62
N ILE A 69 -20.37 -10.02 -7.01
CA ILE A 69 -20.95 -11.26 -6.47
C ILE A 69 -20.88 -12.34 -7.54
N SER A 70 -20.22 -13.45 -7.23
CA SER A 70 -20.03 -14.57 -8.16
C SER A 70 -20.15 -15.91 -7.43
N LYS A 71 -20.57 -16.98 -8.11
CA LYS A 71 -20.58 -18.32 -7.53
C LYS A 71 -19.18 -18.77 -7.09
N GLN A 72 -19.11 -19.47 -5.96
CA GLN A 72 -17.90 -20.16 -5.54
C GLN A 72 -17.78 -21.49 -6.31
N VAL A 73 -16.62 -21.74 -6.92
CA VAL A 73 -16.34 -23.02 -7.59
C VAL A 73 -15.94 -24.03 -6.51
N GLY A 74 -16.85 -24.92 -6.11
CA GLY A 74 -16.64 -25.94 -5.07
C GLY A 74 -17.78 -26.96 -5.01
N GLN A 75 -17.45 -28.20 -4.64
CA GLN A 75 -18.35 -29.37 -4.59
C GLN A 75 -19.33 -29.30 -3.42
N ASP A 76 -20.51 -29.91 -3.63
CA ASP A 76 -21.65 -30.09 -2.74
C ASP A 76 -22.81 -29.11 -2.98
N GLY A 77 -24.04 -29.66 -2.95
CA GLY A 77 -25.29 -29.03 -3.39
C GLY A 77 -25.76 -27.77 -2.64
N THR A 78 -24.88 -27.13 -1.84
CA THR A 78 -25.17 -25.86 -1.16
C THR A 78 -24.75 -24.66 -2.00
N ILE A 79 -25.63 -23.66 -2.09
CA ILE A 79 -25.34 -22.45 -2.87
C ILE A 79 -24.34 -21.60 -2.11
N SER A 80 -23.12 -21.48 -2.63
CA SER A 80 -22.06 -20.63 -2.07
C SER A 80 -21.68 -19.52 -3.04
N VAL A 81 -21.58 -18.29 -2.53
CA VAL A 81 -21.26 -17.08 -3.30
C VAL A 81 -20.08 -16.34 -2.69
N ASN A 82 -19.23 -15.81 -3.56
CA ASN A 82 -18.11 -14.95 -3.23
C ASN A 82 -18.53 -13.49 -3.45
N ILE A 83 -18.27 -12.65 -2.46
CA ILE A 83 -18.29 -11.19 -2.58
C ILE A 83 -16.84 -10.71 -2.60
N LYS A 84 -16.46 -10.00 -3.66
CA LYS A 84 -15.14 -9.35 -3.78
C LYS A 84 -15.29 -7.94 -4.32
N GLY A 85 -14.22 -7.16 -4.30
CA GLY A 85 -14.18 -5.90 -5.05
C GLY A 85 -13.30 -6.00 -6.28
N GLU A 86 -13.59 -5.15 -7.27
CA GLU A 86 -12.81 -5.01 -8.51
C GLU A 86 -12.62 -3.51 -8.80
N ALA A 87 -11.37 -3.05 -8.91
CA ALA A 87 -11.09 -1.64 -9.18
C ALA A 87 -11.52 -1.25 -10.59
N LYS A 88 -12.09 -0.04 -10.75
CA LYS A 88 -12.35 0.54 -12.08
C LYS A 88 -11.08 1.04 -12.77
N PHE A 89 -10.04 1.32 -11.99
CA PHE A 89 -8.76 1.83 -12.44
C PHE A 89 -7.65 0.83 -12.10
N SER A 90 -6.84 0.45 -13.08
CA SER A 90 -5.79 -0.58 -12.91
C SER A 90 -4.69 -0.14 -11.94
N ASN A 91 -4.37 1.15 -11.91
CA ASN A 91 -3.34 1.74 -11.04
C ASN A 91 -3.87 2.14 -9.65
N LEU A 92 -5.10 1.77 -9.28
CA LEU A 92 -5.62 2.04 -7.94
C LEU A 92 -5.20 0.93 -6.97
N GLU A 93 -4.55 1.29 -5.88
CA GLU A 93 -4.53 0.49 -4.65
C GLU A 93 -5.69 0.94 -3.76
N TRP A 94 -6.46 -0.01 -3.24
CA TRP A 94 -7.64 0.29 -2.45
C TRP A 94 -7.94 -0.78 -1.41
N LYS A 95 -8.54 -0.33 -0.31
CA LYS A 95 -9.05 -1.15 0.79
C LYS A 95 -10.26 -0.46 1.40
N TYR A 96 -11.27 -1.22 1.76
CA TYR A 96 -12.44 -0.78 2.51
C TYR A 96 -12.56 -1.62 3.77
N ILE A 97 -12.77 -0.94 4.90
CA ILE A 97 -13.28 -1.56 6.12
C ILE A 97 -14.75 -1.15 6.22
N MET A 98 -15.64 -2.13 6.29
CA MET A 98 -17.08 -1.90 6.20
C MET A 98 -17.82 -2.69 7.26
N GLN A 99 -18.81 -2.06 7.88
CA GLN A 99 -19.85 -2.80 8.59
C GLN A 99 -20.85 -3.31 7.56
N ILE A 100 -21.00 -4.63 7.45
CA ILE A 100 -21.94 -5.27 6.53
C ILE A 100 -23.05 -5.95 7.34
N ARG A 101 -24.30 -5.83 6.88
CA ARG A 101 -25.43 -6.63 7.35
C ARG A 101 -26.03 -7.40 6.18
N PHE A 102 -26.29 -8.68 6.43
CA PHE A 102 -26.96 -9.56 5.48
C PHE A 102 -28.42 -9.72 5.89
N ARG A 103 -29.32 -9.36 4.99
CA ARG A 103 -30.75 -9.63 5.12
C ARG A 103 -31.19 -10.65 4.09
N VAL A 104 -32.08 -11.55 4.48
CA VAL A 104 -32.64 -12.55 3.58
C VAL A 104 -34.15 -12.48 3.52
N GLY A 105 -34.67 -12.74 2.33
CA GLY A 105 -36.10 -12.84 2.05
C GLY A 105 -36.45 -14.19 1.44
N ILE A 106 -37.56 -14.75 1.89
CA ILE A 106 -38.17 -15.97 1.34
C ILE A 106 -39.31 -15.57 0.37
N ALA A 107 -39.75 -16.51 -0.47
CA ALA A 107 -40.81 -16.25 -1.45
C ALA A 107 -42.14 -15.78 -0.82
N GLU A 108 -42.44 -16.29 0.37
CA GLU A 108 -43.73 -16.12 1.06
C GLU A 108 -43.80 -14.86 1.94
N SER A 109 -42.71 -14.10 2.05
CA SER A 109 -42.61 -12.92 2.91
C SER A 109 -42.15 -11.72 2.09
N ASP A 110 -42.84 -10.59 2.24
CA ASP A 110 -42.41 -9.30 1.70
C ASP A 110 -41.35 -8.60 2.59
N THR A 111 -41.07 -9.17 3.77
CA THR A 111 -40.08 -8.63 4.70
C THR A 111 -38.77 -9.42 4.65
N ASP A 112 -37.66 -8.71 4.54
CA ASP A 112 -36.32 -9.28 4.64
C ASP A 112 -35.81 -9.17 6.09
N ARG A 113 -35.31 -10.27 6.63
CA ARG A 113 -34.82 -10.36 8.02
C ARG A 113 -33.29 -10.31 8.06
N VAL A 114 -32.74 -9.57 9.01
CA VAL A 114 -31.30 -9.59 9.29
C VAL A 114 -30.93 -10.96 9.84
N VAL A 115 -29.96 -11.62 9.22
CA VAL A 115 -29.49 -12.95 9.63
C VAL A 115 -28.03 -12.96 10.08
N ASP A 116 -27.25 -11.98 9.63
CA ASP A 116 -25.84 -11.87 9.99
C ASP A 116 -25.36 -10.43 9.80
N GLY A 117 -24.25 -10.08 10.43
CA GLY A 117 -23.55 -8.82 10.21
C GLY A 117 -22.33 -8.65 11.09
N ASP A 118 -21.26 -8.12 10.50
CA ASP A 118 -19.97 -7.93 11.15
C ASP A 118 -19.16 -6.83 10.43
N LEU A 119 -17.95 -6.58 10.90
CA LEU A 119 -16.93 -5.79 10.24
C LEU A 119 -16.16 -6.67 9.24
N PHE A 120 -16.17 -6.26 7.97
CA PHE A 120 -15.48 -6.96 6.90
C PHE A 120 -14.49 -6.05 6.20
N GLU A 121 -13.44 -6.65 5.67
CA GLU A 121 -12.49 -5.97 4.79
C GLU A 121 -12.65 -6.44 3.35
N LEU A 122 -12.69 -5.49 2.41
CA LEU A 122 -12.53 -5.75 0.98
C LEU A 122 -11.35 -4.95 0.46
N GLY A 123 -10.55 -5.52 -0.42
CA GLY A 123 -9.41 -4.83 -0.98
C GLY A 123 -8.87 -5.55 -2.20
N LYS A 124 -8.01 -4.86 -2.96
CA LYS A 124 -7.40 -5.40 -4.19
C LYS A 124 -6.70 -6.74 -3.99
N ARG A 125 -6.20 -6.98 -2.77
CA ARG A 125 -5.32 -8.11 -2.42
C ARG A 125 -5.88 -8.95 -1.27
N LEU A 126 -7.13 -8.71 -0.89
CA LEU A 126 -7.80 -9.46 0.17
C LEU A 126 -8.62 -10.61 -0.43
N PRO A 127 -8.75 -11.73 0.30
CA PRO A 127 -9.60 -12.82 -0.14
C PRO A 127 -11.08 -12.37 -0.21
N PRO A 128 -11.90 -13.03 -1.04
CA PRO A 128 -13.33 -12.76 -1.09
C PRO A 128 -14.02 -13.14 0.23
N ILE A 129 -15.09 -12.44 0.56
CA ILE A 129 -16.04 -12.86 1.59
C ILE A 129 -16.87 -14.00 1.01
N VAL A 130 -16.91 -15.13 1.71
CA VAL A 130 -17.65 -16.32 1.28
C VAL A 130 -18.95 -16.42 2.07
N ILE A 131 -20.07 -16.48 1.37
CA ILE A 131 -21.40 -16.70 1.97
C ILE A 131 -21.93 -18.05 1.52
N ARG A 132 -22.37 -18.84 2.50
CA ARG A 132 -23.04 -20.13 2.27
C ARG A 132 -24.52 -19.99 2.57
N ILE A 133 -25.36 -20.34 1.59
CA ILE A 133 -26.82 -20.30 1.70
C ILE A 133 -27.29 -21.75 1.84
N GLY A 134 -27.57 -22.14 3.08
CA GLY A 134 -27.99 -23.51 3.41
C GLY A 134 -29.50 -23.75 3.33
N ASP A 135 -30.31 -22.69 3.44
CA ASP A 135 -31.76 -22.77 3.40
C ASP A 135 -32.28 -22.55 1.97
N GLU A 136 -32.91 -23.60 1.39
CA GLU A 136 -33.44 -23.61 0.04
C GLU A 136 -34.64 -22.67 -0.17
N SER A 137 -35.29 -22.20 0.91
CA SER A 137 -36.41 -21.26 0.85
C SER A 137 -35.97 -19.83 0.55
N ILE A 138 -34.68 -19.52 0.74
CA ILE A 138 -34.12 -18.20 0.48
C ILE A 138 -34.18 -17.89 -1.02
N ARG A 139 -34.74 -16.71 -1.33
CA ARG A 139 -34.88 -16.20 -2.71
C ARG A 139 -34.27 -14.82 -2.88
N ARG A 140 -34.06 -14.07 -1.80
CA ARG A 140 -33.50 -12.72 -1.83
C ARG A 140 -32.41 -12.59 -0.78
N VAL A 141 -31.30 -11.95 -1.15
CA VAL A 141 -30.20 -11.59 -0.25
C VAL A 141 -29.89 -10.11 -0.46
N ARG A 142 -30.10 -9.30 0.58
CA ARG A 142 -29.76 -7.89 0.60
C ARG A 142 -28.53 -7.67 1.46
N ILE A 143 -27.54 -7.01 0.88
CA ILE A 143 -26.26 -6.66 1.52
C ILE A 143 -26.30 -5.17 1.82
N GLU A 144 -26.38 -4.82 3.10
CA GLU A 144 -26.35 -3.43 3.56
C GLU A 144 -24.94 -3.11 4.06
N MET A 145 -24.28 -2.12 3.47
CA MET A 145 -22.90 -1.75 3.76
C MET A 145 -22.82 -0.35 4.35
N LYS A 146 -21.94 -0.15 5.34
CA LYS A 146 -21.53 1.17 5.82
C LYS A 146 -20.00 1.20 5.87
N PHE A 147 -19.39 2.13 5.14
CA PHE A 147 -17.94 2.34 5.21
C PHE A 147 -17.54 2.86 6.59
N VAL A 148 -16.54 2.22 7.18
CA VAL A 148 -15.84 2.67 8.39
C VAL A 148 -14.55 3.35 7.97
N GLU A 149 -13.79 2.72 7.07
CA GLU A 149 -12.56 3.27 6.50
C GLU A 149 -12.51 3.05 5.00
N THR A 150 -12.03 4.05 4.26
CA THR A 150 -11.80 3.96 2.82
C THR A 150 -10.39 4.40 2.46
N LEU A 151 -9.65 3.51 1.82
CA LEU A 151 -8.34 3.81 1.25
C LEU A 151 -8.45 3.81 -0.28
N HIS A 152 -8.11 4.95 -0.88
CA HIS A 152 -7.83 5.06 -2.32
C HIS A 152 -6.45 5.67 -2.51
N ASN A 153 -5.57 4.94 -3.19
CA ASN A 153 -4.26 5.44 -3.54
C ASN A 153 -3.98 5.13 -5.03
N PHE A 154 -4.07 6.17 -5.85
CA PHE A 154 -3.71 6.06 -7.26
C PHE A 154 -2.19 6.05 -7.39
N LEU A 155 -1.66 4.93 -7.85
CA LEU A 155 -0.23 4.78 -8.05
C LEU A 155 0.24 5.68 -9.20
N PRO A 156 1.42 6.32 -9.05
CA PRO A 156 1.97 7.18 -10.07
C PRO A 156 2.25 6.40 -11.35
N LYS A 157 1.99 7.04 -12.49
CA LYS A 157 2.35 6.52 -13.82
C LYS A 157 3.78 6.84 -14.23
N PHE A 158 4.49 7.63 -13.41
CA PHE A 158 5.86 8.10 -13.68
C PHE A 158 5.96 8.90 -15.00
N GLU A 159 5.01 9.81 -15.20
CA GLU A 159 4.94 10.71 -16.37
C GLU A 159 5.58 12.09 -16.08
N TYR A 160 6.05 12.32 -14.86
CA TYR A 160 6.66 13.58 -14.41
C TYR A 160 7.92 13.31 -13.59
N GLY A 161 8.98 14.06 -13.86
CA GLY A 161 10.29 13.94 -13.21
C GLY A 161 11.29 14.97 -13.71
N ASP A 162 12.50 14.98 -13.16
CA ASP A 162 13.61 15.75 -13.71
C ASP A 162 14.54 14.94 -14.60
N ILE A 163 14.48 13.61 -14.57
CA ILE A 163 15.20 12.76 -15.52
C ILE A 163 14.27 11.70 -16.11
N THR A 164 14.63 11.19 -17.29
CA THR A 164 13.94 10.08 -17.95
C THR A 164 14.79 8.82 -17.89
N LEU A 165 14.28 7.78 -17.25
CA LEU A 165 14.89 6.45 -17.26
C LEU A 165 14.37 5.66 -18.47
N LYS A 166 15.26 5.20 -19.33
CA LYS A 166 14.92 4.38 -20.51
C LYS A 166 15.14 2.91 -20.21
N PHE A 167 14.06 2.14 -20.29
CA PHE A 167 14.08 0.67 -20.29
C PHE A 167 13.82 0.16 -21.70
N LYS A 168 13.93 -1.15 -21.90
CA LYS A 168 13.74 -1.80 -23.20
C LYS A 168 12.38 -1.51 -23.84
N ASN A 169 11.31 -1.49 -23.05
CA ASN A 169 9.93 -1.42 -23.53
C ASN A 169 9.20 -0.12 -23.18
N GLU A 170 9.74 0.70 -22.28
CA GLU A 170 9.06 1.87 -21.73
C GLU A 170 10.08 2.87 -21.15
N THR A 171 9.64 4.11 -20.96
CA THR A 171 10.41 5.16 -20.28
C THR A 171 9.67 5.63 -19.03
N LEU A 172 10.37 5.89 -17.94
CA LEU A 172 9.81 6.42 -16.70
C LEU A 172 10.44 7.77 -16.38
N GLN A 173 9.63 8.80 -16.16
CA GLN A 173 10.11 10.08 -15.65
C GLN A 173 10.10 10.05 -14.12
N VAL A 174 11.22 10.43 -13.52
CA VAL A 174 11.44 10.34 -12.07
C VAL A 174 12.25 11.53 -11.56
N TYR A 175 12.18 11.77 -10.24
CA TYR A 175 13.07 12.69 -9.55
C TYR A 175 14.37 12.00 -9.13
N LYS A 176 15.49 12.40 -9.72
CA LYS A 176 16.85 11.90 -9.43
C LYS A 176 17.15 11.90 -7.93
N SER A 177 16.87 13.02 -7.26
CA SER A 177 17.13 13.21 -5.84
C SER A 177 16.38 12.25 -4.90
N LEU A 178 15.26 11.64 -5.35
CA LEU A 178 14.60 10.55 -4.61
C LEU A 178 15.34 9.22 -4.77
N LEU A 179 15.87 8.94 -5.96
CA LEU A 179 16.64 7.73 -6.20
C LEU A 179 17.97 7.78 -5.42
N SER A 180 18.66 8.93 -5.47
CA SER A 180 19.88 9.14 -4.69
C SER A 180 19.66 8.96 -3.19
N LEU A 181 18.53 9.43 -2.67
CA LEU A 181 18.20 9.35 -1.25
C LEU A 181 18.08 7.90 -0.76
N HIS A 182 17.61 6.99 -1.61
CA HIS A 182 17.38 5.59 -1.26
C HIS A 182 18.50 4.64 -1.71
N SER A 183 19.44 5.09 -2.55
CA SER A 183 20.51 4.27 -3.10
C SER A 183 21.76 5.11 -3.41
N ASN A 184 22.85 4.81 -2.69
CA ASN A 184 24.17 5.38 -3.00
C ASN A 184 24.67 4.97 -4.40
N TYR A 185 24.28 3.79 -4.87
CA TYR A 185 24.58 3.34 -6.22
C TYR A 185 23.90 4.23 -7.27
N MET A 186 22.62 4.56 -7.06
CA MET A 186 21.90 5.47 -7.95
C MET A 186 22.42 6.91 -7.85
N ALA A 187 22.79 7.37 -6.66
CA ALA A 187 23.43 8.67 -6.49
C ALA A 187 24.69 8.81 -7.35
N GLU A 188 25.57 7.80 -7.34
CA GLU A 188 26.78 7.81 -8.16
C GLU A 188 26.48 7.62 -9.65
N LYS A 189 25.57 6.68 -10.00
CA LYS A 189 25.18 6.43 -11.40
C LYS A 189 24.56 7.66 -12.06
N LEU A 190 23.79 8.44 -11.30
CA LEU A 190 23.08 9.62 -11.80
C LEU A 190 23.84 10.91 -11.57
N LYS A 191 25.03 10.89 -10.95
CA LYS A 191 25.77 12.08 -10.51
C LYS A 191 25.83 13.20 -11.55
N TYR A 192 26.15 12.85 -12.79
CA TYR A 192 26.28 13.78 -13.91
C TYR A 192 25.02 13.97 -14.76
N ALA A 193 23.91 13.31 -14.43
CA ALA A 193 22.65 13.52 -15.13
C ALA A 193 22.04 14.87 -14.72
N GLU A 194 21.72 15.69 -15.72
CA GLU A 194 21.06 16.99 -15.61
C GLU A 194 19.54 16.89 -15.84
N GLU A 195 18.82 17.99 -15.60
CA GLU A 195 17.37 18.01 -15.82
C GLU A 195 17.05 17.84 -17.32
N GLY A 196 16.18 16.87 -17.64
CA GLY A 196 15.81 16.49 -18.99
C GLY A 196 16.62 15.32 -19.57
N ASP A 197 17.67 14.87 -18.88
CA ASP A 197 18.52 13.79 -19.39
C ASP A 197 17.79 12.44 -19.50
N LEU A 198 18.22 11.67 -20.49
CA LEU A 198 17.78 10.29 -20.70
C LEU A 198 18.89 9.34 -20.23
N VAL A 199 18.57 8.51 -19.24
CA VAL A 199 19.49 7.56 -18.63
C VAL A 199 19.09 6.13 -19.01
N ASP A 200 20.02 5.39 -19.62
CA ASP A 200 19.79 4.00 -19.99
C ASP A 200 19.87 3.07 -18.77
N MET A 201 18.81 2.27 -18.59
CA MET A 201 18.69 1.28 -17.52
C MET A 201 18.99 -0.15 -17.97
N GLY A 202 19.40 -0.34 -19.23
CA GLY A 202 19.77 -1.62 -19.80
C GLY A 202 18.61 -2.63 -19.83
N ASP A 203 18.93 -3.91 -19.61
CA ASP A 203 17.96 -5.02 -19.63
C ASP A 203 17.15 -5.17 -18.32
N THR A 204 17.10 -4.13 -17.49
CA THR A 204 16.32 -4.15 -16.25
C THR A 204 14.83 -4.32 -16.56
N ASP A 205 14.17 -5.19 -15.80
CA ASP A 205 12.71 -5.32 -15.85
C ASP A 205 12.03 -4.06 -15.30
N VAL A 206 11.20 -3.43 -16.14
CA VAL A 206 10.55 -2.15 -15.80
C VAL A 206 9.49 -2.32 -14.70
N ASP A 207 8.82 -3.46 -14.63
CA ASP A 207 7.78 -3.71 -13.63
C ASP A 207 8.40 -3.93 -12.24
N ASP A 208 9.50 -4.68 -12.17
CA ASP A 208 10.30 -4.81 -10.94
C ASP A 208 10.82 -3.43 -10.47
N PHE A 209 11.29 -2.59 -11.40
CA PHE A 209 11.73 -1.24 -11.03
C PHE A 209 10.58 -0.32 -10.59
N LYS A 210 9.38 -0.45 -11.20
CA LYS A 210 8.18 0.27 -10.75
C LYS A 210 7.82 -0.09 -9.31
N GLU A 211 7.97 -1.35 -8.90
CA GLU A 211 7.79 -1.76 -7.49
C GLU A 211 8.72 -0.98 -6.56
N LEU A 212 10.00 -0.86 -6.93
CA LEU A 212 10.96 -0.06 -6.17
C LEU A 212 10.53 1.41 -6.09
N LEU A 213 10.12 2.00 -7.21
CA LEU A 213 9.65 3.38 -7.25
C LEU A 213 8.41 3.59 -6.37
N TYR A 214 7.45 2.65 -6.35
CA TYR A 214 6.29 2.77 -5.47
C TYR A 214 6.66 2.77 -3.98
N GLN A 215 7.79 2.19 -3.59
CA GLN A 215 8.30 2.25 -2.23
C GLN A 215 9.09 3.53 -1.91
N ILE A 216 9.62 4.20 -2.94
CA ILE A 216 10.36 5.48 -2.83
C ILE A 216 9.40 6.68 -2.84
N TYR A 217 8.38 6.65 -3.70
CA TYR A 217 7.36 7.69 -3.77
C TYR A 217 6.36 7.53 -2.62
N PRO A 218 5.63 8.60 -2.22
CA PRO A 218 4.68 8.58 -1.13
C PRO A 218 3.38 7.84 -1.50
N THR A 219 3.50 6.56 -1.86
CA THR A 219 2.38 5.67 -2.15
C THR A 219 2.03 4.84 -0.92
N LYS A 220 0.82 4.26 -0.94
CA LYS A 220 0.37 3.30 0.07
C LYS A 220 0.50 1.86 -0.43
N ARG A 221 1.36 1.61 -1.44
CA ARG A 221 1.60 0.28 -1.97
C ARG A 221 2.28 -0.59 -0.92
N PRO A 222 1.68 -1.71 -0.48
CA PRO A 222 2.31 -2.58 0.51
C PRO A 222 3.60 -3.22 -0.02
N VAL A 223 4.59 -3.43 0.86
CA VAL A 223 5.87 -4.08 0.51
C VAL A 223 5.65 -5.47 -0.09
N TRP A 224 4.64 -6.19 0.39
CA TRP A 224 4.32 -7.55 -0.06
C TRP A 224 3.51 -7.61 -1.37
N ALA A 225 3.12 -6.47 -1.95
CA ALA A 225 2.32 -6.40 -3.17
C ALA A 225 2.92 -7.17 -4.35
N ASN A 226 4.24 -7.07 -4.51
CA ASN A 226 5.06 -7.90 -5.39
C ASN A 226 6.45 -8.03 -4.75
N LEU A 227 6.53 -8.78 -3.66
CA LEU A 227 7.76 -8.90 -2.86
C LEU A 227 8.96 -9.36 -3.71
N LYS A 228 8.74 -10.32 -4.61
CA LYS A 228 9.81 -10.86 -5.47
C LYS A 228 10.37 -9.81 -6.43
N GLY A 229 9.51 -9.07 -7.12
CA GLY A 229 9.93 -8.02 -8.05
C GLY A 229 10.61 -6.86 -7.33
N LEU A 230 10.00 -6.41 -6.23
CA LEU A 230 10.55 -5.38 -5.35
C LEU A 230 11.95 -5.75 -4.85
N THR A 231 12.14 -6.97 -4.34
CA THR A 231 13.44 -7.41 -3.83
C THR A 231 14.49 -7.45 -4.92
N ARG A 232 14.17 -7.99 -6.10
CA ARG A 232 15.12 -8.07 -7.22
C ARG A 232 15.61 -6.68 -7.63
N ALA A 233 14.69 -5.72 -7.75
CA ALA A 233 15.06 -4.34 -8.03
C ALA A 233 15.84 -3.69 -6.87
N ALA A 234 15.40 -3.86 -5.62
CA ALA A 234 16.06 -3.26 -4.47
C ALA A 234 17.51 -3.76 -4.32
N VAL A 235 17.76 -5.07 -4.46
CA VAL A 235 19.10 -5.67 -4.44
C VAL A 235 19.91 -5.22 -5.66
N GLY A 236 19.35 -5.31 -6.87
CA GLY A 236 20.03 -4.95 -8.11
C GLY A 236 20.49 -3.49 -8.17
N PHE A 237 19.69 -2.57 -7.62
CA PHE A 237 20.01 -1.15 -7.54
C PHE A 237 20.60 -0.72 -6.19
N ARG A 238 20.91 -1.67 -5.31
CA ARG A 238 21.47 -1.42 -3.96
C ARG A 238 20.70 -0.32 -3.22
N ALA A 239 19.37 -0.44 -3.25
CA ALA A 239 18.47 0.48 -2.58
C ALA A 239 18.37 0.10 -1.10
N ASP A 240 19.46 0.32 -0.36
CA ASP A 240 19.63 -0.13 1.03
C ASP A 240 18.48 0.31 1.94
N GLY A 241 17.97 1.54 1.76
CA GLY A 241 16.82 2.02 2.54
C GLY A 241 15.53 1.23 2.29
N ILE A 242 15.37 0.65 1.10
CA ILE A 242 14.24 -0.23 0.76
C ILE A 242 14.52 -1.67 1.20
N ILE A 243 15.77 -2.13 1.10
CA ILE A 243 16.20 -3.44 1.62
C ILE A 243 15.95 -3.52 3.13
N ASP A 244 16.25 -2.47 3.90
CA ASP A 244 15.96 -2.40 5.34
C ASP A 244 14.45 -2.52 5.62
N ARG A 245 13.61 -1.88 4.79
CA ARG A 245 12.15 -1.96 4.90
C ARG A 245 11.62 -3.36 4.61
N ILE A 246 12.14 -4.01 3.56
CA ILE A 246 11.82 -5.41 3.23
C ILE A 246 12.28 -6.33 4.36
N THR A 247 13.46 -6.08 4.90
CA THR A 247 14.05 -6.85 6.00
C THR A 247 13.15 -6.80 7.22
N SER A 248 12.77 -5.59 7.64
CA SER A 248 11.84 -5.37 8.76
C SER A 248 10.49 -6.05 8.54
N TYR A 249 9.95 -6.01 7.31
CA TYR A 249 8.71 -6.70 6.97
C TYR A 249 8.81 -8.22 7.17
N ILE A 250 9.83 -8.87 6.58
CA ILE A 250 9.97 -10.33 6.64
C ILE A 250 10.27 -10.80 8.07
N VAL A 251 11.16 -10.10 8.79
CA VAL A 251 11.53 -10.43 10.17
C VAL A 251 10.30 -10.40 11.08
N ASN A 252 9.45 -9.37 10.96
CA ASN A 252 8.28 -9.18 11.80
C ASN A 252 7.01 -9.88 11.29
N TYR A 253 7.09 -10.64 10.19
CA TYR A 253 5.90 -11.32 9.65
C TYR A 253 5.48 -12.49 10.55
N GLU A 254 4.36 -12.35 11.26
CA GLU A 254 3.94 -13.32 12.30
C GLU A 254 3.47 -14.66 11.74
N SER A 255 2.99 -14.70 10.50
CA SER A 255 2.43 -15.93 9.91
C SER A 255 3.49 -16.88 9.33
N MET A 256 4.79 -16.63 9.53
CA MET A 256 5.87 -17.54 9.13
C MET A 256 6.80 -17.85 10.30
N TYR A 257 7.20 -19.12 10.39
CA TYR A 257 8.24 -19.57 11.32
C TYR A 257 9.63 -19.13 10.84
N MET A 258 10.62 -19.15 11.73
CA MET A 258 11.96 -18.63 11.45
C MET A 258 12.65 -19.37 10.30
N GLU A 259 12.52 -20.69 10.24
CA GLU A 259 13.11 -21.55 9.20
C GLU A 259 12.51 -21.24 7.82
N GLN A 260 11.20 -20.94 7.79
CA GLN A 260 10.51 -20.51 6.57
C GLN A 260 10.99 -19.13 6.13
N LYS A 261 11.18 -18.20 7.07
CA LYS A 261 11.71 -16.86 6.79
C LYS A 261 13.15 -16.92 6.25
N ILE A 262 14.01 -17.76 6.81
CA ILE A 262 15.38 -17.98 6.31
C ILE A 262 15.34 -18.57 4.90
N THR A 263 14.54 -19.61 4.68
CA THR A 263 14.40 -20.24 3.36
C THR A 263 13.93 -19.25 2.31
N GLU A 264 12.93 -18.42 2.64
CA GLU A 264 12.43 -17.40 1.72
C GLU A 264 13.46 -16.28 1.49
N ALA A 265 14.19 -15.85 2.52
CA ALA A 265 15.26 -14.87 2.39
C ALA A 265 16.39 -15.36 1.47
N ILE A 266 16.74 -16.65 1.51
CA ILE A 266 17.72 -17.25 0.60
C ILE A 266 17.20 -17.17 -0.85
N LYS A 267 15.95 -17.57 -1.12
CA LYS A 267 15.35 -17.49 -2.46
C LYS A 267 15.27 -16.06 -3.00
N LEU A 268 15.11 -15.11 -2.10
CA LEU A 268 15.04 -13.68 -2.41
C LEU A 268 16.42 -12.99 -2.44
N GLU A 269 17.51 -13.72 -2.17
CA GLU A 269 18.88 -13.18 -2.10
C GLU A 269 19.01 -12.01 -1.11
N LEU A 270 18.38 -12.14 0.06
CA LEU A 270 18.36 -11.14 1.14
C LEU A 270 19.21 -11.59 2.33
N PRO A 271 20.55 -11.47 2.28
CA PRO A 271 21.42 -11.83 3.39
C PRO A 271 21.15 -11.00 4.66
N SER A 272 20.60 -9.79 4.50
CA SER A 272 20.20 -8.92 5.61
C SER A 272 19.15 -9.53 6.53
N VAL A 273 18.17 -10.21 5.95
CA VAL A 273 17.11 -10.89 6.70
C VAL A 273 17.67 -12.04 7.50
N ILE A 274 18.54 -12.85 6.89
CA ILE A 274 19.15 -14.01 7.54
C ILE A 274 20.03 -13.54 8.71
N GLU A 275 20.88 -12.53 8.50
CA GLU A 275 21.70 -11.96 9.58
C GLU A 275 20.83 -11.47 10.74
N GLU A 276 19.76 -10.72 10.47
CA GLU A 276 18.91 -10.15 11.52
C GLU A 276 18.11 -11.22 12.28
N LEU A 277 17.56 -12.23 11.59
CA LEU A 277 16.84 -13.33 12.21
C LEU A 277 17.75 -14.15 13.14
N VAL A 278 18.92 -14.56 12.65
CA VAL A 278 19.87 -15.37 13.43
C VAL A 278 20.44 -14.56 14.59
N TYR A 279 20.78 -13.29 14.37
CA TYR A 279 21.28 -12.42 15.44
C TYR A 279 20.26 -12.28 16.58
N LYS A 280 18.98 -12.03 16.25
CA LYS A 280 17.91 -11.91 17.24
C LYS A 280 17.67 -13.22 18.00
N ALA A 281 17.60 -14.34 17.26
CA ALA A 281 17.40 -15.66 17.86
C ALA A 281 18.58 -16.11 18.74
N GLU A 282 19.80 -15.70 18.43
CA GLU A 282 20.95 -15.98 19.30
C GLU A 282 20.88 -15.14 20.58
N GLN A 283 20.44 -13.88 20.48
CA GLN A 283 20.31 -12.98 21.63
C GLN A 283 19.21 -13.40 22.61
N ASP A 284 18.09 -13.93 22.14
CA ASP A 284 16.98 -14.41 22.98
C ASP A 284 17.10 -15.90 23.37
N GLY A 285 18.10 -16.60 22.84
CA GLY A 285 18.37 -18.02 23.09
C GLY A 285 17.60 -19.00 22.21
N TYR A 286 16.67 -18.52 21.38
CA TYR A 286 15.85 -19.35 20.49
C TYR A 286 16.68 -20.14 19.47
N TRP A 287 17.80 -19.58 18.99
CA TRP A 287 18.68 -20.24 18.02
C TRP A 287 19.24 -21.57 18.55
N MET A 288 19.67 -21.58 19.82
CA MET A 288 20.16 -22.78 20.49
C MET A 288 19.07 -23.84 20.66
N ASP A 289 17.83 -23.43 20.90
CA ASP A 289 16.68 -24.34 21.03
C ASP A 289 16.34 -24.99 19.69
N ILE A 290 16.36 -24.25 18.58
CA ILE A 290 16.10 -24.81 17.24
C ILE A 290 17.17 -25.85 16.87
N ILE A 291 18.46 -25.57 17.15
CA ILE A 291 19.54 -26.54 16.91
C ILE A 291 19.34 -27.80 17.76
N ARG A 292 18.97 -27.66 19.03
CA ARG A 292 18.70 -28.81 19.92
C ARG A 292 17.52 -29.66 19.44
N ASN A 293 16.55 -29.03 18.78
CA ASN A 293 15.40 -29.73 18.19
C ASN A 293 15.70 -30.39 16.84
N GLY A 294 16.96 -30.36 16.38
CA GLY A 294 17.44 -31.15 15.25
C GLY A 294 17.75 -30.36 13.97
N LEU A 295 17.61 -29.03 13.98
CA LEU A 295 18.03 -28.22 12.83
C LEU A 295 19.55 -28.33 12.63
N ASN A 296 19.97 -28.67 11.41
CA ASN A 296 21.35 -28.51 10.97
C ASN A 296 21.42 -27.42 9.90
N PRO A 297 21.79 -26.17 10.28
CA PRO A 297 21.78 -25.03 9.35
C PRO A 297 22.71 -25.20 8.15
N GLU A 298 23.84 -25.89 8.32
CA GLU A 298 24.80 -26.13 7.23
C GLU A 298 24.22 -27.08 6.17
N LEU A 299 23.52 -28.15 6.61
CA LEU A 299 22.85 -29.09 5.71
C LEU A 299 21.60 -28.48 5.06
N GLU A 300 20.81 -27.71 5.81
CA GLU A 300 19.54 -27.15 5.29
C GLU A 300 19.73 -25.93 4.39
N TYR A 301 20.64 -25.02 4.75
CA TYR A 301 20.81 -23.74 4.07
C TYR A 301 22.06 -23.67 3.20
N GLY A 302 22.95 -24.67 3.31
CA GLY A 302 24.18 -24.77 2.55
C GLY A 302 25.37 -24.05 3.19
N ASP A 303 26.56 -24.56 2.87
CA ASP A 303 27.85 -24.14 3.43
C ASP A 303 28.09 -22.63 3.34
N THR A 304 27.79 -22.01 2.19
CA THR A 304 28.01 -20.58 1.98
C THR A 304 27.15 -19.72 2.89
N ILE A 305 25.85 -20.04 3.04
CA ILE A 305 24.96 -19.27 3.92
C ILE A 305 25.40 -19.44 5.38
N TYR A 306 25.73 -20.67 5.76
CA TYR A 306 26.17 -20.99 7.10
C TYR A 306 27.47 -20.25 7.49
N ASN A 307 28.51 -20.36 6.67
CA ASN A 307 29.83 -19.81 6.97
C ASN A 307 29.90 -18.29 6.78
N CYS A 308 29.24 -17.74 5.75
CA CYS A 308 29.39 -16.33 5.41
C CYS A 308 28.36 -15.41 6.06
N ILE A 309 27.23 -15.93 6.56
CA ILE A 309 26.14 -15.11 7.11
C ILE A 309 25.80 -15.55 8.54
N ILE A 310 25.46 -16.81 8.73
CA ILE A 310 24.94 -17.33 10.02
C ILE A 310 26.03 -17.27 11.11
N LEU A 311 27.20 -17.87 10.88
CA LEU A 311 28.27 -17.88 11.88
C LEU A 311 28.75 -16.47 12.28
N PRO A 312 28.97 -15.53 11.33
CA PRO A 312 29.26 -14.14 11.69
C PRO A 312 28.16 -13.46 12.50
N ALA A 313 26.88 -13.70 12.18
CA ALA A 313 25.75 -13.14 12.92
C ALA A 313 25.73 -13.63 14.39
N ILE A 314 25.96 -14.94 14.60
CA ILE A 314 26.06 -15.54 15.95
C ILE A 314 27.25 -14.95 16.72
N ALA A 315 28.42 -14.87 16.10
CA ALA A 315 29.62 -14.31 16.73
C ALA A 315 29.39 -12.83 17.16
N LYS A 316 28.71 -12.07 16.30
CA LYS A 316 28.31 -10.69 16.58
C LYS A 316 27.28 -10.60 17.71
N ALA A 317 26.27 -11.46 17.71
CA ALA A 317 25.30 -11.54 18.80
C ALA A 317 25.95 -11.86 20.15
N LYS A 318 26.92 -12.78 20.20
CA LYS A 318 27.62 -13.11 21.46
C LYS A 318 28.53 -12.00 21.98
N SER A 319 29.03 -11.14 21.10
CA SER A 319 29.97 -10.07 21.47
C SER A 319 29.29 -8.77 21.91
N LEU A 320 27.99 -8.60 21.62
CA LEU A 320 27.24 -7.39 21.92
C LEU A 320 26.26 -7.58 23.08
N PRO A 321 26.02 -6.55 23.92
CA PRO A 321 25.02 -6.60 24.98
C PRO A 321 23.62 -6.91 24.44
N LEU A 322 22.82 -7.57 25.29
CA LEU A 322 21.43 -7.88 24.99
C LEU A 322 20.64 -6.64 24.54
N GLY A 323 19.92 -6.77 23.42
CA GLY A 323 19.08 -5.71 22.87
C GLY A 323 19.83 -4.69 21.98
N THR A 324 21.13 -4.88 21.76
CA THR A 324 21.87 -4.06 20.78
C THR A 324 21.37 -4.40 19.37
N PRO A 325 20.99 -3.43 18.52
CA PRO A 325 20.55 -3.73 17.15
C PRO A 325 21.70 -4.26 16.30
N VAL A 326 21.42 -5.21 15.42
CA VAL A 326 22.41 -5.82 14.51
C VAL A 326 23.01 -4.78 13.56
N ARG A 327 22.23 -3.80 13.12
CA ARG A 327 22.60 -2.76 12.16
C ARG A 327 22.04 -1.41 12.61
N GLY A 328 22.75 -0.34 12.28
CA GLY A 328 22.21 1.01 12.41
C GLY A 328 21.12 1.25 11.36
N GLN A 329 20.16 2.11 11.66
CA GLN A 329 19.14 2.51 10.68
C GLN A 329 19.81 3.19 9.49
N PHE A 330 19.41 2.80 8.26
CA PHE A 330 19.88 3.46 7.04
C PHE A 330 19.55 4.96 7.05
N PHE A 331 18.30 5.30 7.34
CA PHE A 331 17.86 6.69 7.47
C PHE A 331 18.12 7.20 8.89
N LYS A 332 19.12 8.09 9.01
CA LYS A 332 19.42 8.79 10.26
C LYS A 332 18.48 9.98 10.45
N GLU A 333 18.30 10.42 11.69
CA GLU A 333 17.57 11.66 11.96
C GLU A 333 18.23 12.85 11.26
N ILE A 334 17.43 13.62 10.53
CA ILE A 334 17.90 14.75 9.74
C ILE A 334 17.75 16.02 10.56
N ASN A 335 18.83 16.78 10.67
CA ASN A 335 18.79 18.15 11.14
C ASN A 335 18.71 19.09 9.94
N PHE A 336 17.48 19.53 9.62
CA PHE A 336 17.22 20.41 8.47
C PHE A 336 17.87 21.79 8.59
N ARG A 337 18.35 22.21 9.76
CA ARG A 337 18.98 23.52 9.93
C ARG A 337 20.45 23.54 9.51
N ASN A 338 21.06 22.38 9.35
CA ASN A 338 22.45 22.26 8.95
C ASN A 338 22.54 22.08 7.42
N PRO A 339 23.40 22.84 6.74
CA PRO A 339 23.67 22.59 5.34
C PRO A 339 24.25 21.19 5.13
N PRO A 340 24.08 20.61 3.93
CA PRO A 340 24.80 19.40 3.56
C PRO A 340 26.31 19.62 3.69
N LYS A 341 27.05 18.54 3.98
CA LYS A 341 28.51 18.63 4.17
C LYS A 341 29.28 18.92 2.87
N ASN A 342 28.66 18.66 1.73
CA ASN A 342 29.22 18.88 0.41
C ASN A 342 28.51 20.06 -0.23
N ASP A 343 29.26 21.09 -0.63
CA ASP A 343 28.71 22.30 -1.26
C ASP A 343 28.08 22.03 -2.64
N ASP A 344 28.45 20.93 -3.30
CA ASP A 344 27.92 20.49 -4.61
C ASP A 344 26.71 19.53 -4.50
N ASP A 345 25.99 19.53 -3.38
CA ASP A 345 24.81 18.67 -3.20
C ASP A 345 23.62 19.16 -4.04
N ASN A 346 23.55 18.67 -5.28
CA ASN A 346 22.48 18.95 -6.25
C ASN A 346 21.10 18.39 -5.84
N ASP A 347 21.04 17.54 -4.80
CA ASP A 347 19.79 16.93 -4.33
C ASP A 347 19.10 17.76 -3.24
N THR A 348 19.76 18.81 -2.72
CA THR A 348 19.26 19.67 -1.65
C THR A 348 18.81 21.04 -2.16
N VAL A 349 17.71 21.55 -1.61
CA VAL A 349 17.17 22.91 -1.84
C VAL A 349 16.90 23.61 -0.51
N VAL A 350 16.98 24.94 -0.51
CA VAL A 350 16.70 25.75 0.68
C VAL A 350 15.22 26.11 0.74
N LEU A 351 14.59 25.83 1.89
CA LEU A 351 13.26 26.28 2.27
C LEU A 351 13.37 27.34 3.38
N ILE A 352 12.82 28.51 3.15
CA ILE A 352 12.85 29.65 4.08
C ILE A 352 11.49 29.77 4.78
N ILE A 353 11.52 29.79 6.11
CA ILE A 353 10.33 29.91 6.97
C ILE A 353 10.61 30.96 8.04
N ASN A 354 9.88 32.08 8.01
CA ASN A 354 10.09 33.20 8.93
C ASN A 354 11.56 33.65 9.02
N GLY A 355 12.28 33.63 7.89
CA GLY A 355 13.69 34.00 7.81
C GLY A 355 14.69 32.88 8.18
N THR A 356 14.23 31.75 8.71
CA THR A 356 15.07 30.58 9.00
C THR A 356 15.22 29.72 7.75
N LYS A 357 16.46 29.32 7.44
CA LYS A 357 16.77 28.41 6.33
C LYS A 357 16.72 26.96 6.80
N LEU A 358 16.02 26.13 6.04
CA LEU A 358 15.98 24.68 6.15
C LEU A 358 16.52 24.07 4.85
N TYR A 359 17.34 23.03 4.95
CA TYR A 359 17.94 22.30 3.86
C TYR A 359 17.17 21.00 3.66
N VAL A 360 16.43 20.92 2.56
CA VAL A 360 15.48 19.83 2.29
C VAL A 360 15.77 19.16 0.94
N ASN A 361 15.40 17.91 0.79
CA ASN A 361 15.59 17.13 -0.43
C ASN A 361 14.61 17.64 -1.50
N LYS A 362 15.16 18.04 -2.65
CA LYS A 362 14.40 18.63 -3.75
C LYS A 362 13.30 17.69 -4.26
N GLY A 363 13.58 16.39 -4.35
CA GLY A 363 12.65 15.39 -4.83
C GLY A 363 11.45 15.21 -3.92
N ILE A 364 11.67 15.16 -2.59
CA ILE A 364 10.59 15.10 -1.59
C ILE A 364 9.66 16.32 -1.70
N MET A 365 10.23 17.50 -1.91
CA MET A 365 9.45 18.72 -2.07
C MET A 365 8.66 18.72 -3.38
N LYS A 366 9.28 18.31 -4.51
CA LYS A 366 8.60 18.19 -5.81
C LYS A 366 7.42 17.23 -5.77
N VAL A 367 7.54 16.04 -5.14
CA VAL A 367 6.41 15.10 -5.02
C VAL A 367 5.30 15.61 -4.10
N ASN A 368 5.60 16.55 -3.20
CA ASN A 368 4.62 17.21 -2.36
C ASN A 368 4.22 18.60 -2.89
N ASN A 369 4.44 18.86 -4.18
CA ASN A 369 4.11 20.11 -4.85
C ASN A 369 4.89 21.33 -4.34
N ASP A 370 6.10 21.51 -4.87
CA ASP A 370 6.95 22.66 -4.56
C ASP A 370 6.62 23.93 -5.38
N THR A 371 5.67 23.85 -6.32
CA THR A 371 5.38 24.94 -7.27
C THR A 371 4.62 26.10 -6.64
N VAL A 372 3.90 25.86 -5.53
CA VAL A 372 3.09 26.87 -4.83
C VAL A 372 3.95 27.74 -3.90
N PHE A 373 5.15 27.31 -3.56
CA PHE A 373 6.07 28.09 -2.73
C PHE A 373 6.57 29.33 -3.47
N GLY A 374 6.69 30.45 -2.74
CA GLY A 374 7.37 31.63 -3.27
C GLY A 374 8.83 31.31 -3.60
N ARG A 375 9.43 32.04 -4.53
CA ARG A 375 10.83 31.85 -4.93
C ARG A 375 11.65 33.12 -4.69
N SER A 376 12.82 32.96 -4.09
CA SER A 376 13.81 34.05 -4.00
C SER A 376 14.51 34.25 -5.35
N ASN A 377 15.25 35.36 -5.50
CA ASN A 377 16.08 35.61 -6.69
C ASN A 377 17.18 34.55 -6.89
N ARG A 378 17.46 33.74 -5.87
CA ARG A 378 18.43 32.64 -5.91
C ARG A 378 17.76 31.27 -6.08
N GLY A 379 16.45 31.22 -6.32
CA GLY A 379 15.66 29.99 -6.47
C GLY A 379 15.27 29.31 -5.16
N GLU A 380 15.61 29.88 -4.00
CA GLU A 380 15.24 29.33 -2.69
C GLU A 380 13.71 29.37 -2.52
N MET A 381 13.13 28.31 -1.94
CA MET A 381 11.70 28.23 -1.65
C MET A 381 11.38 29.08 -0.42
N ILE A 382 10.26 29.80 -0.46
CA ILE A 382 9.79 30.65 0.63
C ILE A 382 8.38 30.21 1.01
N ALA A 383 8.24 29.73 2.24
CA ALA A 383 6.93 29.45 2.83
C ALA A 383 6.37 30.72 3.47
N GLN A 384 5.29 31.24 2.91
CA GLN A 384 4.43 32.24 3.53
C GLN A 384 3.56 31.59 4.62
N ILE A 385 3.56 32.19 5.81
CA ILE A 385 2.74 31.76 6.92
C ILE A 385 1.39 32.48 6.85
N SER A 386 0.32 31.72 6.71
CA SER A 386 -1.04 32.28 6.75
C SER A 386 -1.42 32.72 8.16
N TYR A 387 -2.35 33.67 8.24
CA TYR A 387 -2.92 34.10 9.52
C TYR A 387 -3.55 32.92 10.29
N ASP A 388 -4.30 32.07 9.59
CA ASP A 388 -4.96 30.91 10.19
C ASP A 388 -3.96 29.93 10.81
N LEU A 389 -2.85 29.67 10.11
CA LEU A 389 -1.78 28.83 10.64
C LEU A 389 -1.16 29.45 11.89
N ALA A 390 -0.87 30.75 11.87
CA ALA A 390 -0.30 31.45 13.02
C ALA A 390 -1.23 31.39 14.25
N VAL A 391 -2.54 31.54 14.04
CA VAL A 391 -3.56 31.44 15.11
C VAL A 391 -3.61 30.02 15.69
N GLU A 392 -3.67 28.98 14.85
CA GLU A 392 -3.68 27.60 15.35
C GLU A 392 -2.38 27.23 16.06
N CYS A 393 -1.22 27.68 15.56
CA CYS A 393 0.07 27.51 16.23
C CYS A 393 0.08 28.15 17.62
N ALA A 394 -0.47 29.36 17.75
CA ALA A 394 -0.53 30.08 19.02
C ALA A 394 -1.39 29.35 20.06
N LYS A 395 -2.52 28.74 19.66
CA LYS A 395 -3.39 27.96 20.55
C LYS A 395 -2.66 26.79 21.23
N ILE A 396 -1.68 26.21 20.55
CA ILE A 396 -0.91 25.05 21.03
C ILE A 396 0.49 25.44 21.54
N ASN A 397 0.78 26.75 21.65
CA ASN A 397 2.07 27.29 22.07
C ASN A 397 3.27 26.74 21.25
N LYS A 398 3.10 26.62 19.92
CA LYS A 398 4.15 26.23 18.98
C LYS A 398 4.38 27.32 17.94
N THR A 399 5.54 27.29 17.28
CA THR A 399 5.84 28.20 16.17
C THR A 399 5.52 27.54 14.83
N PRO A 400 5.20 28.32 13.77
CA PRO A 400 5.03 27.76 12.42
C PRO A 400 6.27 26.98 11.94
N LEU A 401 7.48 27.43 12.31
CA LEU A 401 8.72 26.71 12.02
C LEU A 401 8.71 25.29 12.58
N TYR A 402 8.30 25.13 13.84
CA TYR A 402 8.21 23.81 14.48
C TYR A 402 7.20 22.89 13.77
N ILE A 403 6.07 23.45 13.34
CA ILE A 403 5.06 22.69 12.56
C ILE A 403 5.65 22.16 11.26
N VAL A 404 6.39 23.00 10.53
CA VAL A 404 6.99 22.56 9.26
C VAL A 404 8.14 21.59 9.49
N GLU A 405 8.94 21.76 10.54
CA GLU A 405 9.97 20.76 10.90
C GLU A 405 9.33 19.39 11.21
N ALA A 406 8.21 19.36 11.94
CA ALA A 406 7.46 18.14 12.20
C ALA A 406 6.89 17.52 10.91
N LEU A 407 6.37 18.35 10.01
CA LEU A 407 5.92 17.91 8.68
C LEU A 407 7.06 17.25 7.90
N LEU A 408 8.22 17.90 7.85
CA LEU A 408 9.40 17.38 7.14
C LEU A 408 9.84 16.04 7.73
N GLN A 409 9.86 15.89 9.06
CA GLN A 409 10.17 14.62 9.70
C GLN A 409 9.16 13.51 9.36
N HIS A 410 7.90 13.87 9.08
CA HIS A 410 6.86 12.92 8.68
C HIS A 410 6.93 12.51 7.21
N ILE A 411 7.13 13.46 6.28
CA ILE A 411 7.11 13.15 4.84
C ILE A 411 8.41 12.53 4.33
N TYR A 412 9.48 12.58 5.13
CA TYR A 412 10.74 11.90 4.85
C TYR A 412 10.68 10.40 5.16
N PRO A 413 11.62 9.58 4.64
CA PRO A 413 11.56 8.12 4.77
C PRO A 413 11.50 7.57 6.21
N GLN A 414 11.97 8.33 7.21
CA GLN A 414 11.84 7.97 8.63
C GLN A 414 10.38 7.93 9.08
N ASN A 415 9.49 8.62 8.37
CA ASN A 415 8.05 8.68 8.61
C ASN A 415 7.70 8.87 10.09
N LYS A 416 8.28 9.90 10.71
CA LYS A 416 8.07 10.12 12.16
C LYS A 416 6.58 10.32 12.44
N PRO A 417 6.06 9.70 13.51
CA PRO A 417 4.66 9.86 13.88
C PRO A 417 4.38 11.32 14.24
N ILE A 418 3.19 11.78 13.89
CA ILE A 418 2.73 13.14 14.18
C ILE A 418 1.96 13.12 15.51
N GLU A 419 2.31 14.03 16.41
CA GLU A 419 1.54 14.26 17.62
C GLU A 419 0.14 14.82 17.28
N SER A 420 -0.91 14.30 17.93
CA SER A 420 -2.31 14.66 17.61
C SER A 420 -2.59 16.17 17.69
N ILE A 421 -1.93 16.88 18.60
CA ILE A 421 -2.04 18.33 18.75
C ILE A 421 -1.55 19.11 17.52
N LEU A 422 -0.72 18.50 16.68
CA LEU A 422 -0.15 19.14 15.47
C LEU A 422 -0.99 18.90 14.22
N LEU A 423 -1.97 17.97 14.25
CA LEU A 423 -2.73 17.57 13.06
C LEU A 423 -3.41 18.77 12.38
N ARG A 424 -4.13 19.59 13.15
CA ARG A 424 -4.86 20.75 12.59
C ARG A 424 -3.94 21.79 11.94
N PRO A 425 -2.88 22.33 12.60
CA PRO A 425 -1.99 23.27 11.94
C PRO A 425 -1.23 22.66 10.75
N LEU A 426 -0.88 21.37 10.80
CA LEU A 426 -0.28 20.68 9.66
C LEU A 426 -1.22 20.63 8.46
N LEU A 427 -2.49 20.25 8.66
CA LEU A 427 -3.49 20.21 7.59
C LEU A 427 -3.71 21.59 6.97
N ILE A 428 -3.74 22.66 7.78
CA ILE A 428 -3.84 24.04 7.27
C ILE A 428 -2.64 24.38 6.38
N PHE A 429 -1.42 24.07 6.83
CA PHE A 429 -0.22 24.31 6.04
C PHE A 429 -0.24 23.51 4.73
N CYS A 430 -0.45 22.19 4.81
CA CYS A 430 -0.46 21.32 3.64
C CYS A 430 -1.56 21.71 2.63
N SER A 431 -2.73 22.14 3.12
CA SER A 431 -3.81 22.63 2.25
C SER A 431 -3.43 23.93 1.53
N ALA A 432 -2.77 24.86 2.21
CA ALA A 432 -2.30 26.11 1.60
C ALA A 432 -1.31 25.88 0.46
N TYR A 433 -0.46 24.86 0.58
CA TYR A 433 0.53 24.48 -0.44
C TYR A 433 0.08 23.35 -1.38
N ARG A 434 -1.17 22.86 -1.24
CA ARG A 434 -1.73 21.75 -2.02
C ARG A 434 -0.83 20.50 -2.00
N MET A 435 -0.36 20.14 -0.81
CA MET A 435 0.49 18.97 -0.58
C MET A 435 -0.38 17.72 -0.39
N GLU A 436 -1.10 17.29 -1.44
CA GLU A 436 -2.10 16.21 -1.35
C GLU A 436 -1.54 14.90 -0.77
N ASN A 437 -0.31 14.54 -1.12
CA ASN A 437 0.37 13.36 -0.59
C ASN A 437 0.59 13.45 0.94
N ALA A 438 0.96 14.64 1.42
CA ALA A 438 1.14 14.90 2.85
C ALA A 438 -0.22 14.89 3.58
N ILE A 439 -1.25 15.55 3.01
CA ILE A 439 -2.62 15.56 3.56
C ILE A 439 -3.11 14.13 3.74
N GLY A 440 -3.07 13.33 2.67
CA GLY A 440 -3.49 11.93 2.70
C GLY A 440 -2.66 11.08 3.67
N SER A 441 -1.41 11.44 3.96
CA SER A 441 -0.63 10.76 5.00
C SER A 441 -1.07 11.14 6.41
N ILE A 442 -1.35 12.43 6.65
CA ILE A 442 -1.75 12.98 7.96
C ILE A 442 -3.16 12.52 8.35
N GLU A 443 -4.11 12.54 7.42
CA GLU A 443 -5.51 12.18 7.71
C GLU A 443 -5.64 10.72 8.18
N ASN A 444 -4.78 9.83 7.70
CA ASN A 444 -4.73 8.44 8.14
C ASN A 444 -4.18 8.26 9.57
N VAL A 445 -3.48 9.26 10.14
CA VAL A 445 -2.96 9.22 11.52
C VAL A 445 -4.05 9.60 12.53
N GLY A 446 -5.06 10.38 12.11
CA GLY A 446 -6.14 10.86 12.98
C GLY A 446 -7.24 9.85 13.29
N ILE A 447 -7.13 8.60 12.83
CA ILE A 447 -8.18 7.56 12.91
C ILE A 447 -7.82 6.44 13.92
N ILE A 448 -6.70 6.55 14.65
CA ILE A 448 -6.32 5.58 15.72
C ILE A 448 -6.82 6.04 17.08
#